data_AF-A0A377NGJ5-F1
#
_entry.id   AF-A0A377NGJ5-F1
#
_cell.length_a   1.000
_cell.length_b   1.000
_cell.length_c   1.000
_cell.angle_alpha   90.00
_cell.angle_beta   90.00
_cell.angle_gamma   90.00
#
_symmetry.space_group_name_H-M   'P 1'
#
loop_
_entity.id
_entity.type
_entity.pdbx_description
1 polymer ?
#
loop_
_entity_poly.entity_id
_entity_poly.type
_entity_poly.pdbx_seq_one_letter_code
_entity_poly.pdbx_strand_id
1 'polypeptide(L)'
;MAGDFNAWSRQRINALFGFANNIRLQEVRFPSDFRRRAFGRPLDFIFYRDLSVTNATVMETQASDHNPLLVEFLADHSAANKAL
;
A
#
# COMPACT_ATOMS: atom_id res chain seq x y z
N MET A 1 6.07 3.40 2.56
CA MET A 1 5.18 4.58 2.61
C MET A 1 3.78 4.10 2.89
N ALA A 2 3.01 4.79 3.72
CA ALA A 2 1.64 4.42 4.04
C ALA A 2 0.80 5.69 4.28
N GLY A 3 -0.45 5.70 3.87
CA GLY A 3 -1.39 6.76 4.20
C GLY A 3 -2.55 6.90 3.22
N ASP A 4 -3.39 7.90 3.49
CA ASP A 4 -4.46 8.35 2.60
C ASP A 4 -3.87 9.22 1.48
N PHE A 5 -3.91 8.71 0.25
CA PHE A 5 -3.43 9.42 -0.93
C PHE A 5 -4.57 10.10 -1.71
N ASN A 6 -5.83 9.91 -1.28
CA ASN A 6 -7.01 10.42 -1.97
C ASN A 6 -6.97 10.12 -3.48
N ALA A 7 -6.58 8.90 -3.87
CA ALA A 7 -6.34 8.51 -5.26
C ALA A 7 -7.63 8.15 -6.03
N TRP A 8 -8.68 8.96 -5.89
CA TRP A 8 -10.00 8.67 -6.44
C TRP A 8 -10.22 9.17 -7.87
N SER A 9 -9.25 9.87 -8.46
CA SER A 9 -9.25 10.24 -9.89
C SER A 9 -8.15 9.50 -10.66
N ARG A 10 -8.33 9.34 -11.99
CA ARG A 10 -7.31 8.74 -12.87
C ARG A 10 -5.98 9.49 -12.79
N GLN A 11 -6.01 10.82 -12.75
CA GLN A 11 -4.81 11.65 -12.67
C GLN A 11 -4.05 11.40 -11.37
N ARG A 12 -4.75 11.33 -10.23
CA ARG A 12 -4.15 11.06 -8.92
C ARG A 12 -3.57 9.65 -8.82
N ILE A 13 -4.29 8.64 -9.33
CA ILE A 13 -3.78 7.26 -9.47
C ILE A 13 -2.49 7.24 -10.27
N ASN A 14 -2.48 7.88 -11.45
CA ASN A 14 -1.31 7.89 -12.32
C ASN A 14 -0.12 8.60 -11.67
N ALA A 15 -0.35 9.71 -10.97
CA ALA A 15 0.69 10.42 -10.23
C ALA A 15 1.26 9.55 -9.09
N LEU A 16 0.39 8.89 -8.32
CA LEU A 16 0.77 8.02 -7.21
C LEU A 16 1.63 6.83 -7.70
N PHE A 17 1.15 6.10 -8.71
CA PHE A 17 1.90 4.97 -9.26
C PHE A 17 3.15 5.41 -10.02
N GLY A 18 3.12 6.55 -10.73
CA GLY A 18 4.31 7.11 -11.37
C GLY A 18 5.41 7.43 -10.37
N PHE A 19 5.04 8.06 -9.24
CA PHE A 19 5.96 8.32 -8.14
C PHE A 19 6.49 7.01 -7.52
N ALA A 20 5.61 6.10 -7.13
CA ALA A 20 5.99 4.82 -6.51
C ALA A 20 6.94 4.01 -7.42
N ASN A 21 6.64 3.93 -8.72
CA ASN A 21 7.46 3.23 -9.69
C ASN A 21 8.85 3.86 -9.87
N ASN A 22 8.95 5.20 -9.89
CA ASN A 22 10.22 5.91 -10.05
C ASN A 22 11.22 5.57 -8.93
N ILE A 23 10.70 5.37 -7.71
CA ILE A 23 11.52 4.96 -6.55
C ILE A 23 11.39 3.47 -6.23
N ARG A 24 10.91 2.65 -7.18
CA ARG A 24 10.82 1.18 -7.10
C ARG A 24 10.06 0.65 -5.88
N LEU A 25 9.01 1.35 -5.46
CA LEU A 25 8.10 0.84 -4.45
C LEU A 25 7.03 -0.06 -5.06
N GLN A 26 6.63 -1.09 -4.32
CA GLN A 26 5.57 -2.03 -4.64
C GLN A 26 4.35 -1.75 -3.76
N GLU A 27 3.14 -1.78 -4.32
CA GLU A 27 1.90 -1.70 -3.51
C GLU A 27 1.69 -3.02 -2.75
N VAL A 28 1.33 -2.92 -1.47
CA VAL A 28 0.84 -4.06 -0.70
C VAL A 28 -0.50 -4.53 -1.26
N ARG A 29 -0.61 -5.83 -1.53
CA ARG A 29 -1.88 -6.45 -1.93
C ARG A 29 -2.59 -7.02 -0.71
N PHE A 30 -3.87 -6.66 -0.56
CA PHE A 30 -4.73 -7.21 0.48
C PHE A 30 -5.59 -8.34 -0.11
N PRO A 31 -5.51 -9.59 0.39
CA PRO A 31 -6.33 -10.69 -0.11
C PRO A 31 -7.84 -10.43 0.02
N SER A 32 -8.25 -9.81 1.14
CA SER A 32 -9.60 -9.30 1.36
C SER A 32 -9.53 -7.78 1.47
N ASP A 33 -9.80 -7.10 0.35
CA ASP A 33 -9.62 -5.65 0.24
C ASP A 33 -10.90 -4.89 0.63
N PHE A 34 -11.06 -4.66 1.93
CA PHE A 34 -12.12 -3.84 2.49
C PHE A 34 -11.71 -2.38 2.66
N ARG A 35 -10.71 -1.88 1.91
CA ARG A 35 -10.33 -0.46 1.98
C ARG A 35 -11.54 0.40 1.65
N ARG A 36 -11.67 1.52 2.36
CA ARG A 36 -12.70 2.50 2.05
C ARG A 36 -12.40 3.12 0.68
N ARG A 37 -13.47 3.34 -0.09
CA ARG A 37 -13.38 3.74 -1.49
C ARG A 37 -14.17 5.02 -1.74
N ALA A 38 -13.61 5.89 -2.56
CA ALA A 38 -14.33 6.99 -3.18
C ALA A 38 -14.35 6.78 -4.69
N PHE A 39 -15.52 6.93 -5.31
CA PHE A 39 -15.72 6.71 -6.75
C PHE A 39 -15.18 5.35 -7.25
N GLY A 40 -15.34 4.30 -6.42
CA GLY A 40 -14.90 2.94 -6.71
C GLY A 40 -13.40 2.67 -6.51
N ARG A 41 -12.60 3.66 -6.09
CA ARG A 41 -11.15 3.55 -5.92
C ARG A 41 -10.73 3.65 -4.45
N PRO A 42 -9.73 2.87 -4.01
CA PRO A 42 -9.23 2.95 -2.64
C PRO A 42 -8.61 4.32 -2.36
N LEU A 43 -8.76 4.78 -1.11
CA LEU A 43 -8.18 6.03 -0.60
C LEU A 43 -6.78 5.79 -0.04
N ASP A 44 -6.65 4.76 0.77
CA ASP A 44 -5.44 4.41 1.50
C ASP A 44 -4.58 3.38 0.75
N PHE A 45 -3.26 3.57 0.83
CA PHE A 45 -2.29 2.68 0.21
C PHE A 45 -1.10 2.46 1.13
N ILE A 46 -0.50 1.28 1.03
CA ILE A 46 0.78 0.96 1.62
C ILE A 46 1.70 0.51 0.50
N PHE A 47 2.89 1.09 0.47
CA PHE A 47 3.95 0.77 -0.48
C PHE A 47 5.24 0.38 0.26
N TYR A 48 5.96 -0.60 -0.26
CA TYR A 48 7.18 -1.15 0.35
C TYR A 48 8.26 -1.42 -0.70
N ARG A 49 9.50 -1.63 -0.27
CA ARG A 49 10.63 -2.05 -1.11
C ARG A 49 11.62 -2.81 -0.24
N ASP A 50 12.26 -3.83 -0.80
CA ASP A 50 13.29 -4.66 -0.14
C ASP A 50 12.82 -5.30 1.18
N LEU A 51 11.52 -5.63 1.26
CA LEU A 51 10.86 -6.31 2.38
C LEU A 51 9.92 -7.38 1.84
N SER A 52 9.71 -8.44 2.62
CA SER A 52 8.71 -9.46 2.32
C SER A 52 7.45 -9.22 3.13
N VAL A 53 6.29 -9.15 2.47
CA VAL A 53 4.99 -9.07 3.15
C VAL A 53 4.63 -10.46 3.67
N THR A 54 4.54 -10.62 4.99
CA THR A 54 4.13 -11.88 5.62
C THR A 54 2.63 -11.91 5.90
N ASN A 55 2.02 -10.74 6.10
CA ASN A 55 0.60 -10.58 6.35
C ASN A 55 0.12 -9.20 5.88
N ALA A 56 -1.10 -9.14 5.37
CA ALA A 56 -1.74 -7.90 4.95
C ALA A 56 -3.26 -8.02 5.13
N THR A 57 -3.81 -7.21 6.03
CA THR A 57 -5.24 -7.21 6.34
C THR A 57 -5.80 -5.80 6.37
N VAL A 58 -7.08 -5.69 6.04
CA VAL A 58 -7.87 -4.47 6.23
C VAL A 58 -8.90 -4.77 7.32
N MET A 59 -8.87 -4.02 8.41
CA MET A 59 -9.76 -4.21 9.53
C MET A 59 -11.04 -3.41 9.31
N GLU A 60 -12.16 -4.09 9.11
CA GLU A 60 -13.46 -3.42 9.00
C GLU A 60 -13.89 -2.85 10.34
N THR A 61 -14.29 -1.58 10.34
CA THR A 61 -14.80 -0.90 11.54
C THR A 61 -15.80 0.18 11.17
N GLN A 62 -16.63 0.55 12.15
CA GLN A 62 -17.54 1.69 12.10
C GLN A 62 -17.07 2.85 12.98
N ALA A 63 -15.93 2.70 13.67
CA ALA A 63 -15.38 3.73 14.55
C ALA A 63 -14.73 4.91 13.80
N SER A 64 -14.48 4.76 12.51
CA SER A 64 -13.89 5.74 11.60
C SER A 64 -14.50 5.60 10.21
N ASP A 65 -14.45 6.66 9.40
CA ASP A 65 -14.75 6.64 7.98
C ASP A 65 -13.66 5.97 7.13
N HIS A 66 -12.52 5.64 7.74
CA HIS A 66 -11.45 4.81 7.21
C HIS A 66 -11.36 3.44 7.90
N ASN A 67 -10.98 2.41 7.14
CA ASN A 67 -10.64 1.09 7.69
C ASN A 67 -9.12 1.00 7.89
N PRO A 68 -8.62 0.66 9.09
CA PRO A 68 -7.19 0.48 9.33
C PRO A 68 -6.58 -0.59 8.41
N LEU A 69 -5.38 -0.32 7.90
CA LEU A 69 -4.57 -1.27 7.16
C LEU A 69 -3.43 -1.76 8.04
N LEU A 70 -3.34 -3.07 8.21
CA LEU A 70 -2.28 -3.73 8.96
C LEU A 70 -1.42 -4.55 8.00
N VAL A 71 -0.11 -4.35 8.06
CA VAL A 71 0.85 -5.09 7.23
C VAL A 71 2.04 -5.48 8.10
N GLU A 72 2.39 -6.75 8.02
CA GLU A 72 3.57 -7.30 8.68
C GLU A 72 4.64 -7.57 7.63
N PHE A 73 5.87 -7.16 7.94
CA PHE A 73 7.02 -7.31 7.06
C PHE A 73 8.10 -8.14 7.73
N LEU A 74 8.75 -8.98 6.94
CA LEU A 74 10.04 -9.56 7.26
C LEU A 74 11.13 -8.78 6.52
N ALA A 75 12.18 -8.38 7.23
CA ALA A 75 13.35 -7.77 6.63
C ALA A 75 14.07 -8.80 5.75
N ASP A 76 14.23 -8.51 4.47
CA ASP A 76 14.97 -9.38 3.58
C ASP A 76 16.47 -9.11 3.72
N HIS A 77 17.15 -9.90 4.55
CA HIS A 77 18.60 -9.81 4.72
C HIS A 77 19.40 -10.20 3.46
N SER A 78 18.76 -10.76 2.43
CA SER A 78 19.43 -11.14 1.18
C SER A 78 19.55 -9.99 0.17
N ALA A 79 18.72 -8.93 0.29
CA ALA A 79 18.75 -7.78 -0.60
C ALA A 79 20.00 -6.90 -0.42
N ALA A 80 20.60 -6.90 0.78
CA ALA A 80 21.84 -6.15 1.06
C ALA A 80 23.05 -6.65 0.27
N ASN A 81 23.03 -7.89 -0.26
CA ASN A 81 24.15 -8.50 -0.99
C ASN A 81 24.04 -8.42 -2.51
N LYS A 82 23.01 -7.78 -3.07
CA LYS A 82 22.84 -7.61 -4.53
C LYS A 82 23.28 -6.25 -5.07
N ALA A 83 23.88 -5.41 -4.22
CA ALA A 83 24.32 -4.06 -4.58
C ALA A 83 25.85 -3.91 -4.71
N LEU A 84 26.59 -5.02 -4.89
CA LEU A 84 28.02 -5.05 -5.20
C LEU A 84 28.26 -5.63 -6.60
#